data_AF-A0A917XJ05-F1
#
_entry.id   AF-A0A917XJ05-F1
#
_cell.length_a   1.000
_cell.length_b   1.000
_cell.length_c   1.000
_cell.angle_alpha   90.00
_cell.angle_beta   90.00
_cell.angle_gamma   90.00
#
_symmetry.space_group_name_H-M   'P 1'
#
loop_
_entity.id
_entity.type
_entity.pdbx_description
1 polymer ?
#
loop_
_entity_poly.entity_id
_entity_poly.type
_entity_poly.pdbx_seq_one_letter_code
_entity_poly.pdbx_strand_id
1 'polypeptide(L)' 'MNLSLGVKVLVIVTCTLFSTNVATAAAWLSHTPGSPAGQAVMYGGSSFGGCFLLCLAVLKALKVL' A
#
# COMPACT_ATOMS: atom_id res chain seq x y z
N MET A 1 19.44 8.60 -8.73
CA MET A 1 18.78 9.41 -7.69
C MET A 1 19.44 9.11 -6.35
N ASN A 2 20.17 10.07 -5.76
CA ASN A 2 20.82 9.92 -4.45
C ASN A 2 19.80 10.15 -3.33
N LEU A 3 18.85 9.23 -3.21
CA LEU A 3 17.86 9.23 -2.12
C LEU A 3 18.52 8.71 -0.85
N SER A 4 18.31 9.40 0.28
CA SER A 4 18.74 8.96 1.60
C SER A 4 18.28 7.52 1.87
N LEU A 5 19.10 6.75 2.58
CA LEU A 5 18.90 5.31 2.79
C LEU A 5 17.53 5.02 3.42
N GLY A 6 17.04 5.91 4.31
CA GLY A 6 15.70 5.82 4.88
C GLY A 6 14.57 5.96 3.84
N VAL A 7 14.74 6.82 2.84
CA VAL A 7 13.75 7.01 1.76
C VAL A 7 13.74 5.80 0.83
N LYS A 8 14.90 5.20 0.54
CA LYS A 8 14.98 3.94 -0.23
C LYS A 8 14.23 2.80 0.46
N VAL A 9 14.47 2.60 1.76
CA VAL A 9 13.79 1.56 2.54
C VAL A 9 12.28 1.82 2.58
N LEU A 10 11.86 3.08 2.77
CA LEU A 10 10.44 3.45 2.78
C LEU A 10 9.74 3.14 1.45
N VAL A 11 10.38 3.44 0.32
CA VAL A 11 9.86 3.11 -1.01
C VAL A 11 9.73 1.60 -1.19
N ILE A 12 10.75 0.83 -0.81
CA ILE A 12 10.71 -0.64 -0.90
C ILE A 12 9.57 -1.21 -0.05
N VAL A 13 9.42 -0.75 1.19
CA VAL A 13 8.36 -1.19 2.10
C VAL A 13 6.98 -0.86 1.53
N THR A 14 6.79 0.34 0.98
CA THR A 14 5.52 0.77 0.41
C THR A 14 5.17 -0.01 -0.85
N CYS A 15 6.14 -0.24 -1.75
CA CYS A 15 5.95 -1.08 -2.95
C CYS A 15 5.62 -2.53 -2.59
N THR A 16 6.27 -3.08 -1.56
CA THR A 16 6.03 -4.46 -1.10
C THR A 16 4.63 -4.56 -0.49
N LEU A 17 4.25 -3.62 0.39
CA LEU A 17 2.91 -3.53 0.97
C LEU A 17 1.82 -3.41 -0.09
N PHE A 18 2.03 -2.58 -1.10
CA PHE A 18 1.08 -2.41 -2.20
C PHE A 18 0.92 -3.71 -3.00
N SER A 19 2.03 -4.39 -3.32
CA SER A 19 2.00 -5.68 -4.02
C SER A 19 1.30 -6.76 -3.21
N THR A 20 1.56 -6.85 -1.91
CA THR A 20 0.86 -7.82 -1.03
C THR A 20 -0.62 -7.52 -0.91
N ASN A 21 -1.04 -6.25 -0.87
CA ASN A 21 -2.46 -5.88 -0.83
C ASN A 21 -3.18 -6.25 -2.12
N VAL A 22 -2.57 -6.00 -3.28
CA VAL A 22 -3.11 -6.39 -4.59
C VAL A 22 -3.20 -7.91 -4.72
N ALA A 23 -2.16 -8.63 -4.30
CA ALA A 23 -2.17 -10.11 -4.31
C ALA A 23 -3.26 -10.68 -3.39
N THR A 24 -3.44 -10.09 -2.20
CA THR A 24 -4.47 -10.51 -1.24
C THR A 24 -5.87 -10.23 -1.79
N ALA A 25 -6.11 -9.05 -2.36
CA ALA A 25 -7.38 -8.72 -3.01
C ALA A 25 -7.68 -9.63 -4.21
N ALA A 26 -6.67 -9.93 -5.04
CA ALA A 26 -6.79 -10.84 -6.17
C ALA A 26 -7.10 -12.28 -5.72
N ALA A 27 -6.43 -12.77 -4.67
CA ALA A 27 -6.70 -14.08 -4.08
C ALA A 27 -8.13 -14.16 -3.53
N TRP A 28 -8.60 -13.12 -2.84
CA TRP A 28 -9.96 -13.06 -2.31
C TRP A 28 -11.03 -13.04 -3.39
N LEU A 29 -10.83 -12.27 -4.47
CA LEU A 29 -11.74 -12.30 -5.63
C LEU A 29 -11.75 -13.66 -6.33
N SER A 30 -10.59 -14.30 -6.44
CA SER A 30 -10.47 -15.59 -7.13
C SER A 30 -11.19 -16.72 -6.39
N HIS A 31 -11.38 -16.60 -5.08
CA HIS A 31 -12.05 -17.60 -4.25
C HIS A 31 -13.55 -17.36 -4.02
N THR A 32 -14.12 -16.21 -4.43
CA THR A 32 -15.53 -15.89 -4.19
C THR A 32 -16.25 -15.56 -5.51
N PRO A 33 -16.95 -16.52 -6.14
CA PRO A 33 -17.78 -16.24 -7.30
C PRO A 33 -18.93 -15.31 -6.91
N GLY A 34 -19.03 -14.15 -7.55
CA GLY A 34 -20.11 -13.18 -7.30
C GLY A 34 -19.81 -12.13 -6.22
N SER A 35 -18.58 -12.05 -5.71
CA SER A 35 -18.20 -11.01 -4.75
C SER A 35 -18.32 -9.62 -5.37
N PRO A 36 -19.07 -8.68 -4.76
CA PRO A 36 -19.24 -7.35 -5.33
C PRO A 36 -17.89 -6.64 -5.36
N ALA A 37 -17.50 -6.16 -6.55
CA ALA A 37 -16.26 -5.41 -6.78
C ALA A 37 -16.06 -4.24 -5.79
N GLY A 38 -17.17 -3.68 -5.26
CA GLY A 38 -17.15 -2.67 -4.21
C GLY A 38 -16.41 -3.10 -2.94
N GLN A 39 -16.53 -4.36 -2.49
CA GLN A 39 -15.78 -4.83 -1.32
C GLN A 39 -14.27 -4.84 -1.57
N ALA A 40 -13.85 -5.32 -2.74
CA ALA A 40 -12.44 -5.34 -3.10
C ALA A 40 -11.85 -3.93 -3.21
N VAL A 41 -12.63 -2.98 -3.74
CA VAL A 41 -12.24 -1.56 -3.79
C VAL A 41 -12.16 -0.96 -2.39
N MET A 42 -13.06 -1.30 -1.47
CA MET A 42 -12.96 -0.81 -0.08
C MET A 42 -11.76 -1.40 0.65
N TYR A 43 -11.48 -2.70 0.52
CA TYR A 43 -10.32 -3.34 1.14
C TYR A 43 -8.99 -2.86 0.52
N GLY A 44 -8.91 -2.76 -0.80
CA GLY A 44 -7.75 -2.24 -1.50
C GLY A 44 -7.53 -0.74 -1.24
N GLY A 45 -8.60 0.05 -1.25
CA GLY A 45 -8.58 1.49 -1.04
C GLY A 45 -8.21 1.89 0.39
N SER A 46 -8.74 1.19 1.39
CA SER A 46 -8.35 1.40 2.80
C SER A 46 -6.89 1.00 3.05
N SER A 47 -6.44 -0.11 2.47
CA SER A 47 -5.04 -0.55 2.59
C SER A 47 -4.07 0.41 1.89
N PHE A 48 -4.43 0.92 0.70
CA PHE A 48 -3.66 1.94 0.01
C PHE A 48 -3.62 3.25 0.80
N GLY A 49 -4.78 3.74 1.25
CA GLY A 49 -4.89 4.98 2.03
C GLY A 49 -4.08 4.91 3.34
N GLY A 50 -4.14 3.78 4.04
CA GLY A 50 -3.35 3.52 5.24
C GLY A 50 -1.85 3.54 4.96
N CYS A 51 -1.38 2.80 3.94
CA CYS A 51 0.03 2.79 3.55
C CYS A 51 0.52 4.17 3.11
N PHE A 52 -0.30 4.90 2.35
CA PHE A 52 0.03 6.24 1.87
C PHE A 52 0.18 7.24 3.02
N LEU A 53 -0.75 7.24 3.98
CA LEU A 53 -0.66 8.09 5.17
C LEU A 53 0.57 7.76 6.02
N LEU A 54 0.88 6.48 6.20
CA LEU A 54 2.08 6.04 6.92
C LEU A 54 3.36 6.52 6.22
N CYS A 55 3.37 6.44 4.89
CA CYS A 55 4.46 6.94 4.06
C CYS A 55 4.65 8.46 4.22
N LEU A 56 3.56 9.24 4.16
CA LEU A 56 3.58 10.69 4.39
C LEU A 56 4.03 11.04 5.81
N ALA A 57 3.58 10.29 6.81
CA ALA A 57 3.98 10.50 8.21
C ALA A 57 5.48 10.28 8.41
N VAL A 58 6.06 9.25 7.79
CA VAL A 58 7.51 9.01 7.85
C VAL A 58 8.29 10.09 7.10
N LEU A 59 7.84 10.52 5.92
CA LEU A 59 8.48 11.61 5.18
C LEU A 59 8.45 12.93 5.98
N LYS A 60 7.34 13.23 6.67
CA LYS A 60 7.23 14.35 7.61
C LYS A 60 8.20 14.19 8.79
N ALA A 61 8.26 13.01 9.41
CA ALA A 61 9.15 12.75 10.54
C ALA A 61 10.64 12.91 10.17
N LEU A 62 10.99 12.52 8.93
CA LEU A 62 12.34 12.69 8.38
C LEU A 62 12.63 14.12 7.87
N LYS A 63 11.68 15.05 7.99
CA LYS A 63 11.76 16.43 7.45
C LYS A 63 12.06 16.50 5.95
N VAL A 64 11.62 15.50 5.19
CA VAL A 64 11.76 15.47 3.72
C VAL A 64 10.52 16.07 3.04
N LEU A 65 9.45 16.33 3.80
CA LEU A 65 8.16 16.87 3.37
C LEU A 65 7.69 18.00 4.30
#